data_AF-A0A0K2JD07-F1
#
_entry.id   AF-A0A0K2JD07-F1
#
_cell.length_a   1.000
_cell.length_b   1.000
_cell.length_c   1.000
_cell.angle_alpha   90.00
_cell.angle_beta   90.00
_cell.angle_gamma   90.00
#
_symmetry.space_group_name_H-M   'P 1'
#
loop_
_entity.id
_entity.type
_entity.pdbx_description
1 polymer ?
#
loop_
_entity_poly.entity_id
_entity_poly.type
_entity_poly.pdbx_seq_one_letter_code
_entity_poly.pdbx_strand_id
1 'polypeptide(L)'
;MNIIRKYYERFRNLNPKNTEMKLLIIILMIGFFLFRGINGFEFSWELPILLAVFIFSMTCHEVAHAYVAYKFGDDTAKREGRITLNPLKHLDLTGIILPILLLLSGSGFIVGWAKPVPVNFSRLKPERPGLFCVAIAGITVNFIFASIALVIMRLFGRNLDINGIIMTTLLNIYIINLALGLFNLIPVTPLDGGRIIYSIAGKKVRDFYNQVEKYGILIILFLVYIGFVSEYLSAVLSFFLSLTGMNIVIGL
;
A
#
# COMPACT_ATOMS: atom_id res chain seq x y z
N MET A 1 1.91 24.90 22.24
CA MET A 1 3.16 25.35 21.57
C MET A 1 4.31 24.31 21.58
N ASN A 2 4.32 23.30 22.46
CA ASN A 2 5.47 22.38 22.62
C ASN A 2 5.53 21.15 21.70
N ILE A 3 4.42 20.73 21.08
CA ILE A 3 4.39 19.50 20.26
C ILE A 3 4.97 19.75 18.87
N ILE A 4 4.52 20.82 18.20
CA ILE A 4 4.97 21.17 16.84
C ILE A 4 6.48 21.41 16.81
N ARG A 5 7.01 22.13 17.79
CA ARG A 5 8.45 22.38 17.92
C ARG A 5 9.25 21.08 18.12
N LYS A 6 8.74 20.14 18.93
CA LYS A 6 9.36 18.82 19.13
C LYS A 6 9.35 17.96 17.85
N TYR A 7 8.29 18.03 17.05
CA TYR A 7 8.23 17.37 15.75
C TYR A 7 9.21 17.99 14.74
N TYR A 8 9.28 19.33 14.68
CA TYR A 8 10.21 20.04 13.82
C TYR A 8 11.67 19.68 14.14
N GLU A 9 12.05 19.73 15.43
CA GLU A 9 13.39 19.35 15.91
C GLU A 9 13.73 17.89 15.54
N ARG A 10 12.78 16.96 15.74
CA ARG A 10 12.97 15.54 15.38
C ARG A 10 13.11 15.36 13.87
N PHE A 11 12.30 16.04 13.08
CA PHE A 11 12.36 15.99 11.62
C PHE A 11 13.67 16.59 11.09
N ARG A 12 14.12 17.71 11.67
CA ARG A 12 15.41 18.35 11.37
C ARG A 12 16.59 17.44 11.65
N ASN A 13 16.57 16.74 12.80
CA ASN A 13 17.62 15.80 13.17
C ASN A 13 17.68 14.59 12.23
N LEU A 14 16.53 14.13 11.72
CA LEU A 14 16.45 13.03 10.75
C LEU A 14 16.75 13.47 9.32
N ASN A 15 16.50 14.73 8.98
CA ASN A 15 16.69 15.31 7.65
C ASN A 15 17.54 16.58 7.70
N PRO A 16 18.84 16.49 8.02
CA PRO A 16 19.69 17.66 8.28
C PRO A 16 19.97 18.53 7.05
N LYS A 17 19.83 17.97 5.84
CA LYS A 17 19.94 18.73 4.57
C LYS A 17 18.57 19.16 4.06
N ASN A 18 18.45 20.46 3.77
CA ASN A 18 17.27 21.11 3.19
C ASN A 18 15.97 20.83 3.98
N THR A 19 16.07 20.79 5.32
CA THR A 19 14.94 20.49 6.21
C THR A 19 13.74 21.40 5.94
N GLU A 20 13.98 22.71 5.85
CA GLU A 20 12.91 23.70 5.70
C GLU A 20 12.20 23.56 4.37
N MET A 21 12.95 23.37 3.28
CA MET A 21 12.36 23.13 1.95
C MET A 21 11.54 21.83 1.91
N LYS A 22 12.07 20.74 2.50
CA LYS A 22 11.34 19.47 2.60
C LYS A 22 10.05 19.61 3.42
N LEU A 23 10.11 20.34 4.54
CA LEU A 23 8.96 20.57 5.40
C LEU A 23 7.91 21.44 4.69
N LEU A 24 8.34 22.48 3.98
CA LEU A 24 7.48 23.35 3.18
C LEU A 24 6.75 22.56 2.09
N ILE A 25 7.47 21.69 1.36
CA ILE A 25 6.87 20.82 0.35
C ILE A 25 5.81 19.91 0.99
N ILE A 26 6.12 19.26 2.12
CA ILE A 26 5.16 18.40 2.83
C ILE A 26 3.91 19.19 3.27
N ILE A 27 4.09 20.40 3.81
CA ILE A 27 2.98 21.25 4.26
C ILE A 27 2.11 21.70 3.08
N LEU A 28 2.73 22.15 1.98
CA LEU A 28 2.01 22.55 0.77
C LEU A 28 1.24 21.37 0.16
N MET A 29 1.83 20.18 0.15
CA MET A 29 1.16 18.97 -0.30
C MET A 29 -0.05 18.63 0.60
N ILE A 30 0.12 18.61 1.92
CA ILE A 30 -0.98 18.34 2.87
C ILE A 30 -2.10 19.36 2.72
N GLY A 31 -1.77 20.65 2.65
CA GLY A 31 -2.75 21.74 2.49
C GLY A 31 -3.54 21.62 1.19
N PHE A 32 -2.87 21.23 0.09
CA PHE A 32 -3.50 21.02 -1.20
C PHE A 32 -4.41 19.78 -1.22
N PHE A 33 -3.98 18.65 -0.63
CA PHE A 33 -4.82 17.45 -0.51
C PHE A 33 -6.08 17.71 0.33
N LEU A 34 -5.94 18.44 1.44
CA LEU A 34 -7.09 18.87 2.25
C LEU A 34 -8.04 19.76 1.45
N PHE A 35 -7.51 20.74 0.72
CA PHE A 35 -8.31 21.64 -0.11
C PHE A 35 -9.06 20.91 -1.23
N ARG A 36 -8.45 19.87 -1.82
CA ARG A 36 -9.05 19.13 -2.94
C ARG A 36 -10.25 18.27 -2.52
N GLY A 37 -10.25 17.64 -1.34
CA GLY A 37 -11.32 16.69 -1.01
C GLY A 37 -12.36 17.08 0.02
N ILE A 38 -12.15 18.16 0.77
CA ILE A 38 -13.22 18.66 1.65
C ILE A 38 -14.49 18.99 0.84
N ASN A 39 -14.35 19.28 -0.46
CA ASN A 39 -15.47 19.64 -1.33
C ASN A 39 -16.29 18.46 -1.88
N GLY A 40 -15.95 17.19 -1.58
CA GLY A 40 -16.63 16.02 -2.17
C GLY A 40 -16.79 14.80 -1.26
N PHE A 41 -16.54 14.93 0.04
CA PHE A 41 -16.62 13.79 0.97
C PHE A 41 -18.04 13.60 1.53
N GLU A 42 -18.74 12.56 1.06
CA GLU A 42 -20.00 12.09 1.63
C GLU A 42 -19.79 10.82 2.46
N PHE A 43 -20.30 10.81 3.69
CA PHE A 43 -20.22 9.62 4.54
C PHE A 43 -21.25 8.56 4.08
N SER A 44 -20.76 7.44 3.54
CA SER A 44 -21.58 6.29 3.13
C SER A 44 -21.35 5.08 4.04
N TRP A 45 -22.36 4.20 4.15
CA TRP A 45 -22.26 2.92 4.87
C TRP A 45 -21.25 1.94 4.25
N GLU A 46 -20.75 2.24 3.05
CA GLU A 46 -19.72 1.47 2.37
C GLU A 46 -18.32 1.77 2.91
N LEU A 47 -18.12 2.98 3.48
CA LEU A 47 -16.82 3.41 3.98
C LEU A 47 -16.27 2.51 5.11
N PRO A 48 -17.05 2.12 6.14
CA PRO A 48 -16.57 1.16 7.15
C PRO A 48 -16.20 -0.20 6.58
N ILE A 49 -16.96 -0.70 5.60
CA ILE A 49 -16.68 -1.99 4.92
C ILE A 49 -15.35 -1.88 4.17
N LEU A 50 -15.19 -0.81 3.39
CA LEU A 50 -13.98 -0.53 2.62
C LEU A 50 -12.75 -0.44 3.53
N LEU A 51 -12.83 0.32 4.64
CA LEU A 51 -11.74 0.44 5.61
C LEU A 51 -11.41 -0.91 6.28
N ALA A 52 -12.42 -1.69 6.67
CA ALA A 52 -12.21 -3.00 7.26
C ALA A 52 -11.49 -3.96 6.29
N VAL A 53 -11.94 -4.02 5.05
CA VAL A 53 -11.30 -4.82 3.99
C VAL A 53 -9.89 -4.33 3.71
N PHE A 54 -9.66 -3.02 3.66
CA PHE A 54 -8.34 -2.43 3.45
C PHE A 54 -7.36 -2.83 4.56
N ILE A 55 -7.73 -2.63 5.82
CA ILE A 55 -6.89 -2.96 6.98
C ILE A 55 -6.58 -4.46 7.01
N PHE A 56 -7.58 -5.30 6.74
CA PHE A 56 -7.40 -6.74 6.67
C PHE A 56 -6.42 -7.14 5.55
N SER A 57 -6.63 -6.61 4.34
CA SER A 57 -5.80 -6.92 3.16
C SER A 57 -4.35 -6.49 3.36
N MET A 58 -4.13 -5.27 3.87
CA MET A 58 -2.79 -4.78 4.24
C MET A 58 -2.14 -5.64 5.33
N THR A 59 -2.90 -6.06 6.34
CA THR A 59 -2.38 -6.92 7.42
C THR A 59 -1.92 -8.26 6.85
N CYS A 60 -2.71 -8.90 5.99
CA CYS A 60 -2.33 -10.16 5.36
C CYS A 60 -1.11 -10.00 4.45
N HIS A 61 -1.02 -8.90 3.71
CA HIS A 61 0.14 -8.55 2.88
C HIS A 61 1.44 -8.49 3.71
N GLU A 62 1.42 -7.72 4.79
CA GLU A 62 2.57 -7.55 5.69
C GLU A 62 2.95 -8.84 6.42
N VAL A 63 1.96 -9.64 6.84
CA VAL A 63 2.19 -10.94 7.45
C VAL A 63 2.84 -11.92 6.45
N ALA A 64 2.50 -11.83 5.17
CA ALA A 64 3.13 -12.64 4.13
C ALA A 64 4.64 -12.32 4.02
N HIS A 65 5.00 -11.03 3.98
CA HIS A 65 6.39 -10.58 4.04
C HIS A 65 7.12 -11.15 5.27
N ALA A 66 6.50 -10.99 6.45
CA ALA A 66 7.03 -11.45 7.73
C ALA A 66 7.29 -12.97 7.72
N TYR A 67 6.32 -13.73 7.22
CA TYR A 67 6.35 -15.18 7.22
C TYR A 67 7.43 -15.71 6.27
N VAL A 68 7.51 -15.15 5.06
CA VAL A 68 8.54 -15.56 4.09
C VAL A 68 9.92 -15.15 4.57
N ALA A 69 10.10 -13.96 5.13
CA ALA A 69 11.38 -13.54 5.71
C ALA A 69 11.85 -14.51 6.81
N TYR A 70 10.93 -14.95 7.68
CA TYR A 70 11.20 -15.97 8.70
C TYR A 70 11.63 -17.31 8.10
N LYS A 71 10.98 -17.76 7.01
CA LYS A 71 11.37 -18.99 6.31
C LYS A 71 12.75 -18.90 5.68
N PHE A 72 13.18 -17.71 5.26
CA PHE A 72 14.51 -17.45 4.72
C PHE A 72 15.55 -17.08 5.81
N GLY A 73 15.21 -17.22 7.10
CA GLY A 73 16.15 -17.10 8.22
C GLY A 73 16.15 -15.76 8.95
N ASP A 74 15.31 -14.80 8.57
CA ASP A 74 15.13 -13.55 9.32
C ASP A 74 14.01 -13.66 10.36
N ASP A 75 14.39 -13.83 11.63
CA ASP A 75 13.45 -13.92 12.74
C ASP A 75 13.04 -12.56 13.34
N THR A 76 13.43 -11.44 12.75
CA THR A 76 13.19 -10.09 13.30
C THR A 76 11.70 -9.81 13.53
N ALA A 77 10.86 -10.00 12.52
CA ALA A 77 9.41 -9.84 12.64
C ALA A 77 8.77 -10.81 13.65
N LYS A 78 9.30 -12.03 13.77
CA LYS A 78 8.84 -13.03 14.74
C LYS A 78 9.13 -12.58 16.17
N ARG A 79 10.34 -12.10 16.43
CA ARG A 79 10.78 -11.62 17.76
C ARG A 79 10.02 -10.37 18.20
N GLU A 80 9.64 -9.51 17.25
CA GLU A 80 8.75 -8.38 17.53
C GLU A 80 7.27 -8.76 17.64
N GLY A 81 6.92 -10.05 17.49
CA GLY A 81 5.55 -10.52 17.58
C GLY A 81 4.62 -9.99 16.48
N ARG A 82 5.18 -9.66 15.31
CA ARG A 82 4.46 -9.13 14.13
C ARG A 82 4.00 -10.19 13.14
N ILE A 83 4.36 -11.47 13.32
CA ILE A 83 3.72 -12.57 12.57
C ILE A 83 2.36 -12.87 13.23
N THR A 84 1.39 -11.98 13.00
CA THR A 84 0.04 -12.09 13.57
C THR A 84 -0.98 -11.38 12.68
N LEU A 85 -2.20 -11.92 12.61
CA LEU A 85 -3.31 -11.29 11.91
C LEU A 85 -4.02 -10.20 12.73
N ASN A 86 -3.48 -9.84 13.91
CA ASN A 86 -4.01 -8.72 14.68
C ASN A 86 -3.63 -7.39 13.99
N PRO A 87 -4.59 -6.66 13.38
CA PRO A 87 -4.30 -5.44 12.61
C PRO A 87 -3.68 -4.34 13.48
N LEU A 88 -3.99 -4.31 14.78
CA LEU A 88 -3.46 -3.30 15.71
C LEU A 88 -1.94 -3.35 15.83
N LYS A 89 -1.29 -4.48 15.51
CA LYS A 89 0.17 -4.60 15.51
C LYS A 89 0.85 -4.10 14.23
N HIS A 90 0.07 -3.88 13.17
CA HIS A 90 0.55 -3.47 11.84
C HIS A 90 0.15 -2.03 11.49
N LEU A 91 -0.79 -1.46 12.24
CA LEU A 91 -1.21 -0.08 12.10
C LEU A 91 -0.22 0.88 12.78
N ASP A 92 0.28 1.86 12.03
CA ASP A 92 0.97 3.03 12.59
C ASP A 92 -0.04 4.17 12.76
N LEU A 93 -0.30 4.63 13.98
CA LEU A 93 -1.19 5.79 14.22
C LEU A 93 -0.72 7.06 13.50
N THR A 94 0.59 7.20 13.23
CA THR A 94 1.12 8.31 12.42
C THR A 94 0.98 8.07 10.92
N GLY A 95 1.01 6.80 10.48
CA GLY A 95 0.82 6.38 9.10
C GLY A 95 -0.64 6.34 8.66
N ILE A 96 -1.59 6.26 9.60
CA ILE A 96 -3.04 6.33 9.37
C ILE A 96 -3.50 7.76 9.00
N ILE A 97 -2.75 8.79 9.39
CA ILE A 97 -3.10 10.18 9.10
C ILE A 97 -3.12 10.44 7.58
N LEU A 98 -2.20 9.84 6.82
CA LEU A 98 -2.10 10.01 5.37
C LEU A 98 -3.26 9.36 4.57
N PRO A 99 -3.66 8.09 4.77
CA PRO A 99 -4.84 7.52 4.15
C PRO A 99 -6.13 8.22 4.56
N ILE A 100 -6.25 8.69 5.81
CA ILE A 100 -7.40 9.50 6.23
C ILE A 100 -7.40 10.84 5.48
N LEU A 101 -6.26 11.51 5.37
CA LEU A 101 -6.10 12.73 4.56
C LEU A 101 -6.44 12.51 3.09
N LEU A 102 -6.01 11.39 2.50
CA LEU A 102 -6.29 11.04 1.11
C LEU A 102 -7.76 10.69 0.88
N LEU A 103 -8.37 9.96 1.82
CA LEU A 103 -9.81 9.69 1.84
C LEU A 103 -10.61 10.99 1.93
N LEU A 104 -10.21 11.89 2.82
CA LEU A 104 -10.75 13.25 2.92
C LEU A 104 -10.33 14.15 1.75
N SER A 105 -9.42 13.71 0.87
CA SER A 105 -8.97 14.41 -0.35
C SER A 105 -9.81 14.06 -1.60
N GLY A 106 -10.79 13.15 -1.46
CA GLY A 106 -11.68 12.74 -2.55
C GLY A 106 -10.97 11.87 -3.60
N SER A 107 -9.73 11.44 -3.35
CA SER A 107 -9.09 10.44 -4.18
C SER A 107 -9.80 9.10 -3.94
N GLY A 108 -10.42 8.51 -4.95
CA GLY A 108 -11.07 7.19 -4.90
C GLY A 108 -10.12 6.02 -4.56
N PHE A 109 -8.86 6.32 -4.21
CA PHE A 109 -7.83 5.37 -3.84
C PHE A 109 -7.24 5.69 -2.46
N ILE A 110 -7.43 4.78 -1.51
CA ILE A 110 -6.82 4.86 -0.19
C ILE A 110 -5.39 4.30 -0.27
N VAL A 111 -4.39 5.18 -0.41
CA VAL A 111 -3.00 4.80 -0.14
C VAL A 111 -2.80 4.82 1.37
N GLY A 112 -3.03 3.68 2.02
CA GLY A 112 -2.72 3.53 3.44
C GLY A 112 -1.26 3.17 3.68
N TRP A 113 -0.58 4.04 4.43
CA TRP A 113 0.76 3.77 4.93
C TRP A 113 0.65 2.92 6.21
N ALA A 114 0.67 1.59 6.05
CA ALA A 114 0.86 0.69 7.19
C ALA A 114 2.31 0.78 7.69
N LYS A 115 2.57 0.43 8.96
CA LYS A 115 3.95 0.29 9.43
C LYS A 115 4.53 -0.95 8.76
N PRO A 116 5.52 -0.83 7.85
CA PRO A 116 6.06 -2.03 7.22
C PRO A 116 6.63 -2.96 8.28
N VAL A 117 6.42 -4.26 8.10
CA VAL A 117 7.03 -5.28 8.94
C VAL A 117 8.56 -5.17 8.81
N PRO A 118 9.30 -5.22 9.93
CA PRO A 118 10.74 -5.14 9.90
C PRO A 118 11.30 -6.43 9.29
N VAL A 119 11.87 -6.30 8.10
CA VAL A 119 12.64 -7.35 7.45
C VAL A 119 14.10 -6.95 7.43
N ASN A 120 14.96 -7.79 8.00
CA ASN A 120 16.40 -7.64 7.92
C ASN A 120 16.93 -8.45 6.73
N PHE A 121 17.03 -7.78 5.58
CA PHE A 121 17.47 -8.40 4.33
C PHE A 121 18.88 -9.02 4.41
N SER A 122 19.77 -8.49 5.26
CA SER A 122 21.11 -9.03 5.47
C SER A 122 21.13 -10.41 6.14
N ARG A 123 20.01 -10.85 6.72
CA ARG A 123 19.87 -12.17 7.37
C ARG A 123 19.30 -13.25 6.46
N LEU A 124 18.78 -12.87 5.29
CA LEU A 124 18.13 -13.80 4.38
C LEU A 124 19.15 -14.76 3.76
N LYS A 125 18.82 -16.06 3.75
CA LYS A 125 19.67 -17.11 3.19
C LYS A 125 18.86 -18.04 2.29
N PRO A 126 19.19 -18.15 0.99
CA PRO A 126 20.14 -17.32 0.23
C PRO A 126 19.62 -15.87 0.05
N GLU A 127 20.53 -14.88 0.05
CA GLU A 127 20.17 -13.45 0.12
C GLU A 127 19.28 -12.98 -1.05
N ARG A 128 19.70 -13.19 -2.31
CA ARG A 128 18.93 -12.68 -3.47
C ARG A 128 17.61 -13.41 -3.68
N PRO A 129 17.56 -14.76 -3.70
CA PRO A 129 16.28 -15.46 -3.83
C PRO A 129 15.38 -15.19 -2.62
N GLY A 130 15.94 -15.06 -1.42
CA GLY A 130 15.18 -14.68 -0.22
C GLY A 130 14.57 -13.30 -0.36
N LEU A 131 15.34 -12.29 -0.81
CA LEU A 131 14.82 -10.95 -1.06
C LEU A 131 13.70 -10.94 -2.10
N PHE A 132 13.87 -11.68 -3.21
CA PHE A 132 12.86 -11.82 -4.25
C PHE A 132 11.58 -12.45 -3.69
N CYS A 133 11.70 -13.58 -2.97
CA CYS A 133 10.58 -14.29 -2.40
C CYS A 133 9.84 -13.46 -1.36
N VAL A 134 10.55 -12.71 -0.53
CA VAL A 134 9.92 -11.76 0.41
C VAL A 134 9.15 -10.72 -0.39
N ALA A 135 9.79 -9.99 -1.31
CA ALA A 135 9.15 -8.91 -2.05
C ALA A 135 7.88 -9.36 -2.81
N ILE A 136 7.85 -10.56 -3.39
CA ILE A 136 6.67 -11.06 -4.08
C ILE A 136 5.59 -11.64 -3.14
N ALA A 137 5.91 -11.91 -1.87
CA ALA A 137 5.00 -12.59 -0.93
C ALA A 137 3.72 -11.79 -0.70
N GLY A 138 3.84 -10.52 -0.32
CA GLY A 138 2.70 -9.63 -0.11
C GLY A 138 1.87 -9.46 -1.39
N ILE A 139 2.54 -9.23 -2.52
CA ILE A 139 1.88 -9.09 -3.84
C ILE A 139 1.07 -10.35 -4.16
N THR A 140 1.64 -11.53 -3.94
CA THR A 140 1.00 -12.82 -4.20
C THR A 140 -0.25 -13.01 -3.36
N VAL A 141 -0.19 -12.70 -2.06
CA VAL A 141 -1.36 -12.80 -1.17
C VAL A 141 -2.50 -11.90 -1.63
N ASN A 142 -2.19 -10.69 -2.07
CA ASN A 142 -3.19 -9.78 -2.61
C ASN A 142 -3.85 -10.35 -3.89
N PHE A 143 -3.07 -10.81 -4.86
CA PHE A 143 -3.63 -11.42 -6.06
C PHE A 143 -4.46 -12.68 -5.77
N ILE A 144 -4.08 -13.47 -4.75
CA ILE A 144 -4.86 -14.62 -4.28
C ILE A 144 -6.23 -14.14 -3.76
N PHE A 145 -6.28 -13.15 -2.87
CA PHE A 145 -7.54 -12.64 -2.34
C PHE A 145 -8.43 -12.04 -3.42
N ALA A 146 -7.85 -11.28 -4.36
CA ALA A 146 -8.58 -10.76 -5.51
C ALA A 146 -9.18 -11.91 -6.34
N SER A 147 -8.38 -12.94 -6.63
CA SER A 147 -8.84 -14.10 -7.41
C SER A 147 -9.96 -14.87 -6.69
N ILE A 148 -9.84 -15.09 -5.38
CA ILE A 148 -10.87 -15.76 -4.58
C ILE A 148 -12.18 -14.96 -4.60
N ALA A 149 -12.11 -13.64 -4.37
CA ALA A 149 -13.30 -12.79 -4.40
C ALA A 149 -13.99 -12.84 -5.76
N LEU A 150 -13.22 -12.77 -6.86
CA LEU A 150 -13.74 -12.88 -8.22
C LEU A 150 -14.46 -14.22 -8.47
N VAL A 151 -13.84 -15.33 -8.06
CA VAL A 151 -14.43 -16.67 -8.22
C VAL A 151 -15.75 -16.77 -7.45
N ILE A 152 -15.79 -16.28 -6.21
CA ILE A 152 -17.01 -16.28 -5.39
C ILE A 152 -18.10 -15.41 -6.02
N MET A 153 -17.76 -14.18 -6.46
CA MET A 153 -18.71 -13.30 -7.15
C MET A 153 -19.30 -13.96 -8.40
N ARG A 154 -18.47 -14.64 -9.20
CA ARG A 154 -18.92 -15.26 -10.45
C ARG A 154 -19.80 -16.49 -10.23
N LEU A 155 -19.48 -17.32 -9.24
CA LEU A 155 -20.22 -18.56 -8.98
C LEU A 155 -21.50 -18.31 -8.17
N PHE A 156 -21.46 -17.35 -7.24
CA PHE A 156 -22.49 -17.23 -6.21
C PHE A 156 -23.06 -15.81 -6.07
N GLY A 157 -22.52 -14.81 -6.79
CA GLY A 157 -22.87 -13.41 -6.58
C GLY A 157 -24.35 -13.07 -6.74
N ARG A 158 -25.07 -13.73 -7.65
CA ARG A 158 -26.52 -13.53 -7.82
C ARG A 158 -27.38 -14.21 -6.74
N ASN A 159 -26.85 -15.22 -6.06
CA ASN A 159 -27.62 -16.08 -5.14
C ASN A 159 -27.32 -15.79 -3.67
N LEU A 160 -26.20 -15.13 -3.36
CA LEU A 160 -25.79 -14.88 -1.98
C LEU A 160 -26.32 -13.57 -1.39
N ASP A 161 -26.82 -12.64 -2.22
CA ASP A 161 -26.92 -11.25 -1.82
C ASP A 161 -28.35 -10.78 -1.57
N ILE A 162 -28.78 -10.85 -0.32
CA ILE A 162 -30.13 -10.44 0.11
C ILE A 162 -30.25 -8.92 0.22
N ASN A 163 -29.14 -8.19 0.46
CA ASN A 163 -29.14 -6.75 0.77
C ASN A 163 -28.04 -5.91 0.07
N GLY A 164 -27.32 -6.45 -0.92
CA GLY A 164 -26.20 -5.74 -1.57
C GLY A 164 -24.85 -5.86 -0.82
N ILE A 165 -24.89 -6.13 0.49
CA ILE A 165 -23.72 -6.05 1.39
C ILE A 165 -22.66 -7.09 1.01
N ILE A 166 -23.06 -8.30 0.65
CA ILE A 166 -22.11 -9.37 0.33
C ILE A 166 -21.40 -9.06 -0.99
N MET A 167 -22.14 -8.62 -2.00
CA MET A 167 -21.55 -8.21 -3.27
C MET A 167 -20.62 -7.01 -3.09
N THR A 168 -21.05 -5.96 -2.36
CA THR A 168 -20.21 -4.79 -2.09
C THR A 168 -18.92 -5.18 -1.36
N THR A 169 -19.00 -6.10 -0.39
CA THR A 169 -17.83 -6.58 0.33
C THR A 169 -16.87 -7.35 -0.58
N LEU A 170 -17.39 -8.29 -1.40
CA LEU A 170 -16.57 -9.05 -2.34
C LEU A 170 -15.93 -8.15 -3.40
N LEU A 171 -16.68 -7.17 -3.91
CA LEU A 171 -16.16 -6.17 -4.85
C LEU A 171 -15.04 -5.35 -4.23
N ASN A 172 -15.20 -4.91 -2.99
CA ASN A 172 -14.15 -4.21 -2.25
C ASN A 172 -12.92 -5.10 -2.03
N ILE A 173 -13.09 -6.38 -1.67
CA ILE A 173 -11.97 -7.33 -1.53
C ILE A 173 -11.22 -7.44 -2.85
N TYR A 174 -11.94 -7.59 -3.97
CA TYR A 174 -11.38 -7.67 -5.31
C TYR A 174 -10.58 -6.40 -5.66
N ILE A 175 -11.22 -5.23 -5.64
CA ILE A 175 -10.62 -3.96 -6.06
C ILE A 175 -9.43 -3.60 -5.17
N ILE A 176 -9.58 -3.68 -3.85
CA ILE A 176 -8.53 -3.28 -2.91
C ILE A 176 -7.32 -4.19 -3.05
N ASN A 177 -7.49 -5.51 -3.05
CA ASN A 177 -6.35 -6.41 -3.15
C ASN A 177 -5.66 -6.29 -4.51
N LEU A 178 -6.44 -6.19 -5.60
CA LEU A 178 -5.88 -5.99 -6.92
C LEU A 178 -5.08 -4.68 -6.99
N ALA A 179 -5.65 -3.57 -6.49
CA ALA A 179 -4.98 -2.28 -6.48
C ALA A 179 -3.75 -2.26 -5.56
N LEU A 180 -3.80 -2.87 -4.37
CA LEU A 180 -2.65 -3.00 -3.48
C LEU A 180 -1.53 -3.85 -4.11
N GLY A 181 -1.88 -4.94 -4.81
CA GLY A 181 -0.92 -5.77 -5.54
C GLY A 181 -0.27 -5.00 -6.69
N LEU A 182 -1.06 -4.31 -7.51
CA LEU A 182 -0.59 -3.51 -8.64
C LEU A 182 0.24 -2.30 -8.22
N PHE A 183 -0.16 -1.62 -7.15
CA PHE A 183 0.59 -0.51 -6.58
C PHE A 183 1.96 -0.99 -6.09
N ASN A 184 2.01 -2.11 -5.37
CA ASN A 184 3.27 -2.70 -4.92
C ASN A 184 4.11 -3.30 -6.06
N LEU A 185 3.59 -3.45 -7.28
CA LEU A 185 4.38 -3.83 -8.46
C LEU A 185 5.10 -2.67 -9.13
N ILE A 186 4.80 -1.41 -8.75
CA ILE A 186 5.49 -0.24 -9.31
C ILE A 186 7.01 -0.37 -9.03
N PRO A 187 7.87 -0.21 -10.05
CA PRO A 187 9.30 -0.54 -9.98
C PRO A 187 10.15 0.49 -9.23
N VAL A 188 9.66 1.02 -8.11
CA VAL A 188 10.27 2.11 -7.34
C VAL A 188 10.42 1.66 -5.88
N THR A 189 11.64 1.66 -5.33
CA THR A 189 11.82 1.48 -3.88
C THR A 189 11.24 2.69 -3.16
N PRO A 190 10.56 2.56 -2.00
CA PRO A 190 10.48 1.39 -1.12
C PRO A 190 9.46 0.29 -1.49
N LEU A 191 8.70 0.41 -2.58
CA LEU A 191 7.70 -0.60 -2.96
C LEU A 191 8.35 -1.93 -3.35
N ASP A 192 7.57 -3.00 -3.24
CA ASP A 192 8.04 -4.36 -3.45
C ASP A 192 8.53 -4.61 -4.88
N GLY A 193 7.91 -3.99 -5.88
CA GLY A 193 8.31 -4.09 -7.30
C GLY A 193 9.72 -3.57 -7.53
N GLY A 194 10.10 -2.50 -6.83
CA GLY A 194 11.49 -2.02 -6.81
C GLY A 194 12.45 -3.04 -6.21
N ARG A 195 12.05 -3.74 -5.14
CA ARG A 195 12.85 -4.79 -4.49
C ARG A 195 12.94 -6.06 -5.33
N ILE A 196 11.89 -6.41 -6.06
CA ILE A 196 11.89 -7.50 -7.04
C ILE A 196 12.97 -7.22 -8.08
N ILE A 197 12.94 -6.04 -8.71
CA ILE A 197 13.98 -5.64 -9.69
C ILE A 197 15.36 -5.65 -9.04
N TYR A 198 15.51 -5.06 -7.86
CA TYR A 198 16.78 -5.04 -7.13
C TYR A 198 17.37 -6.44 -6.91
N SER A 199 16.53 -7.42 -6.58
CA SER A 199 16.95 -8.79 -6.25
C SER A 199 17.51 -9.56 -7.46
N ILE A 200 16.95 -9.33 -8.65
CA ILE A 200 17.37 -9.99 -9.90
C ILE A 200 18.40 -9.16 -10.69
N ALA A 201 18.56 -7.89 -10.34
CA ALA A 201 19.39 -6.93 -11.05
C ALA A 201 20.90 -7.19 -10.94
N GLY A 202 21.62 -6.83 -12.00
CA GLY A 202 23.08 -6.72 -12.01
C GLY A 202 23.59 -5.57 -11.12
N LYS A 203 24.92 -5.51 -10.92
CA LYS A 203 25.56 -4.50 -10.04
C LYS A 203 25.18 -3.06 -10.42
N LYS A 204 25.24 -2.69 -11.71
CA LYS A 204 24.94 -1.33 -12.19
C LYS A 204 23.53 -0.85 -11.79
N VAL A 205 22.53 -1.71 -11.98
CA VAL A 205 21.14 -1.37 -11.65
C VAL A 205 20.96 -1.27 -10.14
N ARG A 206 21.57 -2.16 -9.35
CA ARG A 206 21.53 -2.06 -7.88
C ARG A 206 22.19 -0.79 -7.36
N ASP A 207 23.33 -0.39 -7.94
CA ASP A 207 24.01 0.86 -7.57
C ASP A 207 23.11 2.07 -7.85
N PHE A 208 22.37 2.07 -8.96
CA PHE A 208 21.36 3.08 -9.26
C PHE A 208 20.21 3.08 -8.23
N TYR A 209 19.63 1.91 -7.93
CA TYR A 209 18.55 1.79 -6.94
C TYR A 209 19.00 2.26 -5.54
N ASN A 210 20.22 1.92 -5.11
CA ASN A 210 20.79 2.41 -3.84
C ASN A 210 20.89 3.94 -3.80
N GLN A 211 21.19 4.59 -4.93
CA GLN A 211 21.24 6.05 -5.02
C GLN A 211 19.85 6.70 -5.01
N VAL A 212 18.86 6.04 -5.60
CA VAL A 212 17.50 6.56 -5.76
C VAL A 212 16.62 6.28 -4.53
N GLU A 213 16.91 5.23 -3.75
CA GLU A 213 16.11 4.79 -2.60
C GLU A 213 15.81 5.93 -1.60
N LYS A 214 16.78 6.83 -1.35
CA LYS A 214 16.59 8.02 -0.49
C LYS A 214 15.52 9.01 -0.99
N TYR A 215 15.19 8.97 -2.27
CA TYR A 215 14.14 9.77 -2.91
C TYR A 215 12.88 8.95 -3.21
N GLY A 216 12.87 7.65 -2.90
CA GLY A 216 11.81 6.72 -3.25
C GLY A 216 10.41 7.18 -2.86
N ILE A 217 10.25 7.61 -1.61
CA ILE A 217 8.98 8.17 -1.10
C ILE A 217 8.56 9.43 -1.87
N LEU A 218 9.51 10.32 -2.19
CA LEU A 218 9.23 11.54 -2.95
C LEU A 218 8.82 11.23 -4.39
N ILE A 219 9.43 10.21 -5.01
CA ILE A 219 9.07 9.74 -6.34
C ILE A 219 7.65 9.19 -6.34
N ILE A 220 7.29 8.35 -5.37
CA ILE A 220 5.93 7.81 -5.23
C ILE A 220 4.92 8.94 -5.04
N LEU A 221 5.20 9.87 -4.13
CA LEU A 221 4.33 11.03 -3.89
C LEU A 221 4.17 11.90 -5.15
N PHE A 222 5.25 12.10 -5.91
CA PHE A 222 5.19 12.83 -7.18
C PHE A 222 4.35 12.09 -8.23
N LEU A 223 4.50 10.76 -8.35
CA LEU A 223 3.69 9.95 -9.27
C LEU A 223 2.20 9.95 -8.91
N VAL A 224 1.87 9.97 -7.61
CA VAL A 224 0.49 10.14 -7.15
C VAL A 224 0.00 11.56 -7.46
N TYR A 225 0.83 12.58 -7.23
CA TYR A 225 0.48 13.98 -7.45
C TYR A 225 0.13 14.29 -8.92
N ILE A 226 0.91 13.78 -9.87
CA ILE A 226 0.65 13.99 -11.30
C ILE A 226 -0.51 13.14 -11.86
N GLY A 227 -1.16 12.31 -11.03
CA GLY A 227 -2.27 11.44 -11.45
C GLY A 227 -1.84 10.16 -12.17
N PHE A 228 -0.54 9.94 -12.38
CA PHE A 228 -0.03 8.75 -13.07
C PHE A 228 -0.45 7.46 -12.35
N VAL A 229 -0.38 7.42 -11.02
CA VAL A 229 -0.78 6.23 -10.25
C VAL A 229 -2.27 5.95 -10.41
N SER A 230 -3.12 6.98 -10.35
CA SER A 230 -4.57 6.81 -10.52
C SER A 230 -4.94 6.36 -11.92
N GLU A 231 -4.31 6.94 -12.96
CA GLU A 231 -4.53 6.55 -14.36
C GLU A 231 -4.03 5.13 -14.65
N TYR A 232 -2.85 4.79 -14.14
CA TYR A 232 -2.30 3.44 -14.25
C TYR A 232 -3.21 2.41 -13.57
N LEU A 233 -3.61 2.67 -12.32
CA LEU A 233 -4.48 1.76 -11.59
C LEU A 233 -5.85 1.66 -12.26
N SER A 234 -6.47 2.76 -12.69
CA SER A 234 -7.78 2.72 -13.35
C SER A 234 -7.73 1.96 -14.69
N ALA A 235 -6.69 2.17 -15.50
CA ALA A 235 -6.50 1.44 -16.75
C ALA A 235 -6.33 -0.07 -16.52
N VAL A 236 -5.51 -0.46 -15.55
CA VAL A 236 -5.27 -1.88 -15.28
C VAL A 236 -6.47 -2.52 -14.58
N LEU A 237 -7.11 -1.84 -13.62
CA LEU A 237 -8.32 -2.31 -12.95
C LEU A 237 -9.47 -2.48 -13.95
N SER A 238 -9.69 -1.52 -14.85
CA SER A 238 -10.73 -1.63 -15.88
C SER A 238 -10.47 -2.78 -16.84
N PHE A 239 -9.22 -3.03 -17.22
CA PHE A 239 -8.84 -4.23 -17.96
C PHE A 239 -9.21 -5.51 -17.19
N PHE A 240 -8.78 -5.64 -15.94
CA PHE A 240 -9.09 -6.83 -15.14
C PHE A 240 -10.59 -6.99 -14.87
N LEU A 241 -11.33 -5.90 -14.67
CA LEU A 241 -12.78 -5.91 -14.55
C LEU A 241 -13.46 -6.34 -15.84
N SER A 242 -12.99 -5.88 -16.99
CA SER A 242 -13.54 -6.29 -18.29
C SER A 242 -13.41 -7.81 -18.49
N LEU A 243 -12.31 -8.42 -18.01
CA LEU A 243 -12.11 -9.87 -18.04
C LEU A 243 -13.10 -10.64 -17.14
N THR A 244 -13.67 -9.98 -16.13
CA THR A 244 -14.68 -10.61 -15.28
C THR A 244 -16.01 -10.84 -16.00
N GLY A 245 -16.25 -10.13 -17.11
CA GLY A 245 -17.53 -10.13 -17.82
C GLY A 245 -18.67 -9.45 -17.05
N MET A 246 -18.36 -8.79 -15.93
CA MET A 246 -19.30 -7.98 -15.16
C MET A 246 -19.23 -6.53 -15.64
N ASN A 247 -20.37 -5.93 -15.96
CA ASN A 247 -20.47 -4.50 -16.31
C ASN A 247 -20.34 -3.66 -15.03
N ILE A 248 -19.13 -3.57 -14.47
CA ILE A 248 -18.83 -2.77 -13.29
C ILE A 248 -18.14 -1.49 -13.78
N VAL A 249 -18.84 -0.36 -13.72
CA VAL A 249 -18.26 0.96 -13.98
C VAL A 249 -17.71 1.48 -12.65
N ILE A 250 -16.38 1.53 -12.51
CA ILE A 250 -15.76 2.23 -11.39
C ILE A 250 -15.62 3.71 -11.77
N GLY A 251 -16.27 4.60 -11.01
CA GLY A 251 -15.91 6.02 -10.99
C GLY A 251 -14.71 6.22 -10.06
N LEU A 252 -13.50 6.20 -10.63
CA LEU A 252 -12.25 6.51 -9.92
C LEU A 252 -11.88 7.98 -10.09
#